data_AF-A0A975GVZ8-F1
#
_entry.id   AF-A0A975GVZ8-F1
#
_cell.length_a   1.000
_cell.length_b   1.000
_cell.length_c   1.000
_cell.angle_alpha   90.00
_cell.angle_beta   90.00
_cell.angle_gamma   90.00
#
_symmetry.space_group_name_H-M   'P 1'
#
loop_
_entity.id
_entity.type
_entity.pdbx_description
1 polymer ?
#
loop_
_entity_poly.entity_id
_entity_poly.type
_entity_poly.pdbx_seq_one_letter_code
_entity_poly.pdbx_strand_id
1 'polypeptide(L)'
;MSAHRLCLVHLPAAQGTAWRDAANAAAAAAGWRIVELGPDQTPPDDAHDTLIHVFEARLGEVCAPLQRLIIADDPDRAAEAFETVHALDRDAATRVVAVQYARAAEMAAAGWPVADGRLQSLDFPGLGTITREGPPPTVRGAEGPLAFYRTLPPTPGVSVNWPTDIVLSTEASGPGRRMTDLTGRRRLLRYGPYLELSPGRWTVDVDFALRIDRAKVELRFEWGTQHDVDVATHLLTTSGVYALTLSKVWTEPAVVELRVWLDRSVFDGDLEITGCRVSFSPLESEPPAALPEPEAAA
;
A
#
# COMPACT_ATOMS: atom_id res chain seq x y z
N MET A 1 1.49 15.53 -37.73
CA MET A 1 0.70 14.64 -36.85
C MET A 1 1.44 14.56 -35.54
N SER A 2 0.76 14.70 -34.40
CA SER A 2 1.41 14.50 -33.09
C SER A 2 1.65 13.01 -32.89
N ALA A 3 2.85 12.62 -32.50
CA ALA A 3 3.15 11.24 -32.16
C ALA A 3 2.35 10.80 -30.93
N HIS A 4 1.82 9.58 -30.96
CA HIS A 4 1.16 8.93 -29.84
C HIS A 4 2.20 8.33 -28.91
N ARG A 5 2.18 8.72 -27.63
CA ARG A 5 3.12 8.23 -26.64
C ARG A 5 2.33 7.67 -25.46
N LEU A 6 2.39 6.35 -25.29
CA LEU A 6 1.71 5.64 -24.21
C LEU A 6 2.72 5.18 -23.18
N CYS A 7 2.57 5.67 -21.95
CA CYS A 7 3.31 5.21 -20.79
C CYS A 7 2.49 4.17 -20.03
N LEU A 8 3.03 2.96 -19.93
CA LEU A 8 2.40 1.81 -19.33
C LEU A 8 3.13 1.46 -18.03
N VAL A 9 2.44 1.68 -16.91
CA VAL A 9 2.97 1.36 -15.58
C VAL A 9 2.56 -0.08 -15.24
N HIS A 10 3.55 -0.95 -15.12
CA HIS A 10 3.36 -2.34 -14.73
C HIS A 10 3.55 -2.46 -13.22
N LEU A 11 2.48 -2.79 -12.50
CA LEU A 11 2.62 -3.21 -11.12
C LEU A 11 3.03 -4.69 -11.09
N PRO A 12 3.61 -5.16 -9.97
CA PRO A 12 3.88 -6.58 -9.79
C PRO A 12 2.54 -7.32 -9.93
N ALA A 13 2.54 -8.36 -10.75
CA ALA A 13 1.34 -9.10 -11.11
C ALA A 13 1.72 -10.50 -11.58
N ALA A 14 0.88 -11.48 -11.29
CA ALA A 14 1.08 -12.84 -11.79
C ALA A 14 1.03 -12.89 -13.34
N GLN A 15 0.25 -11.99 -13.95
CA GLN A 15 0.09 -11.87 -15.40
C GLN A 15 0.95 -10.77 -16.04
N GLY A 16 1.88 -10.16 -15.28
CA GLY A 16 2.66 -9.00 -15.75
C GLY A 16 3.42 -9.27 -17.04
N THR A 17 4.12 -10.41 -17.13
CA THR A 17 4.85 -10.80 -18.34
C THR A 17 3.93 -10.99 -19.54
N ALA A 18 2.78 -11.65 -19.37
CA ALA A 18 1.83 -11.89 -20.46
C ALA A 18 1.25 -10.58 -21.01
N TRP A 19 0.95 -9.61 -20.13
CA TRP A 19 0.49 -8.29 -20.56
C TRP A 19 1.57 -7.47 -21.25
N ARG A 20 2.82 -7.52 -20.75
CA ARG A 20 3.95 -6.87 -21.40
C ARG A 20 4.16 -7.42 -22.82
N ASP A 21 4.16 -8.74 -22.97
CA ASP A 21 4.41 -9.38 -24.26
C ASP A 21 3.29 -9.08 -25.26
N ALA A 22 2.03 -9.08 -24.82
CA ALA A 22 0.88 -8.71 -25.65
C ALA A 22 0.92 -7.23 -26.08
N ALA A 23 1.28 -6.32 -25.17
CA ALA A 23 1.44 -4.89 -25.49
C ALA A 23 2.59 -4.66 -26.49
N ASN A 24 3.72 -5.36 -26.30
CA ASN A 24 4.86 -5.32 -27.22
C ASN A 24 4.49 -5.81 -28.63
N ALA A 25 3.77 -6.93 -28.72
CA ALA A 25 3.33 -7.48 -30.00
C ALA A 25 2.39 -6.51 -30.74
N ALA A 26 1.44 -5.89 -30.02
CA ALA A 26 0.52 -4.91 -30.59
C ALA A 26 1.24 -3.63 -31.05
N ALA A 27 2.15 -3.10 -30.23
CA ALA A 27 2.97 -1.94 -30.57
C ALA A 27 3.83 -2.21 -31.81
N ALA A 28 4.50 -3.36 -31.87
CA ALA A 28 5.31 -3.75 -33.03
C ALA A 28 4.46 -3.90 -34.29
N ALA A 29 3.26 -4.49 -34.20
CA ALA A 29 2.32 -4.61 -35.32
C ALA A 29 1.82 -3.25 -35.83
N ALA A 30 1.69 -2.27 -34.93
CA ALA A 30 1.34 -0.88 -35.26
C ALA A 30 2.54 -0.04 -35.73
N GLY A 31 3.76 -0.59 -35.73
CA GLY A 31 4.99 0.12 -36.08
C GLY A 31 5.47 1.11 -35.01
N TRP A 32 4.97 0.99 -33.77
CA TRP A 32 5.39 1.82 -32.65
C TRP A 32 6.76 1.38 -32.15
N ARG A 33 7.55 2.36 -31.71
CA ARG A 33 8.80 2.12 -30.98
C ARG A 33 8.48 1.62 -29.58
N ILE A 34 9.25 0.68 -29.07
CA ILE A 34 9.12 0.16 -27.71
C ILE A 34 10.35 0.60 -26.90
N VAL A 35 10.12 1.15 -25.71
CA VAL A 35 11.16 1.63 -24.80
C VAL A 35 10.85 1.17 -23.39
N GLU A 36 11.87 0.72 -22.67
CA GLU A 36 11.80 0.48 -21.23
C GLU A 36 12.57 1.60 -20.53
N LEU A 37 11.96 2.22 -19.52
CA LEU A 37 12.60 3.27 -18.74
C LEU A 37 13.10 2.72 -17.40
N GLY A 38 14.39 2.90 -17.17
CA GLY A 38 15.01 2.79 -15.85
C GLY A 38 14.85 4.08 -15.03
N PRO A 39 15.28 4.04 -13.75
CA PRO A 39 15.00 5.10 -12.78
C PRO A 39 15.54 6.49 -13.14
N ASP A 40 16.64 6.55 -13.89
CA ASP A 40 17.30 7.81 -14.26
C ASP A 40 17.07 8.19 -15.74
N GLN A 41 16.13 7.53 -16.42
CA GLN A 41 15.90 7.71 -17.85
C GLN A 41 14.67 8.57 -18.12
N THR A 42 14.80 9.49 -19.08
CA THR A 42 13.67 10.27 -19.57
C THR A 42 13.05 9.62 -20.82
N PRO A 43 11.73 9.69 -20.99
CA PRO A 43 11.06 9.35 -22.24
C PRO A 43 11.75 10.03 -23.44
N PRO A 44 12.05 9.30 -24.53
CA PRO A 44 12.62 9.91 -25.72
C PRO A 44 11.64 10.91 -26.32
N ASP A 45 12.11 12.12 -26.60
CA ASP A 45 11.31 13.20 -27.20
C ASP A 45 11.50 13.21 -28.73
N ASP A 46 11.09 12.12 -29.37
CA ASP A 46 11.11 11.99 -30.83
C ASP A 46 9.68 11.98 -31.42
N ALA A 47 9.59 12.17 -32.74
CA ALA A 47 8.32 12.23 -33.45
C ALA A 47 7.73 10.84 -33.77
N HIS A 48 8.15 9.79 -33.05
CA HIS A 48 7.70 8.43 -33.28
C HIS A 48 6.64 8.02 -32.27
N ASP A 49 5.63 7.28 -32.74
CA ASP A 49 4.69 6.63 -31.85
C ASP A 49 5.45 5.65 -30.95
N THR A 50 5.28 5.76 -29.64
CA THR A 50 6.13 5.06 -28.67
C THR A 50 5.31 4.45 -27.53
N LEU A 51 5.51 3.15 -27.30
CA LEU A 51 5.10 2.45 -26.09
C LEU A 51 6.26 2.47 -25.09
N ILE A 52 5.99 2.96 -23.89
CA ILE A 52 6.98 3.14 -22.83
C ILE A 52 6.59 2.27 -21.64
N HIS A 53 7.44 1.32 -21.28
CA HIS A 53 7.28 0.50 -20.10
C HIS A 53 7.93 1.14 -18.89
N VAL A 54 7.17 1.22 -17.80
CA VAL A 54 7.62 1.69 -16.50
C VAL A 54 7.33 0.60 -15.47
N PHE A 55 8.38 0.09 -14.83
CA PHE A 55 8.28 -0.98 -13.82
C PHE A 55 8.39 -0.47 -12.38
N GLU A 56 8.70 0.81 -12.21
CA GLU A 56 8.70 1.48 -10.91
C GLU A 56 7.71 2.64 -10.96
N ALA A 57 6.64 2.56 -10.16
CA ALA A 57 5.59 3.58 -10.13
C ALA A 57 6.14 4.99 -9.83
N ARG A 58 7.29 5.11 -9.15
CA ARG A 58 7.99 6.38 -8.92
C ARG A 58 8.35 7.14 -10.20
N LEU A 59 8.49 6.44 -11.33
CA LEU A 59 8.81 7.05 -12.63
C LEU A 59 7.58 7.56 -13.38
N GLY A 60 6.39 7.37 -12.80
CA GLY A 60 5.14 7.90 -13.33
C GLY A 60 5.15 9.40 -13.58
N GLU A 61 5.79 10.17 -12.71
CA GLU A 61 5.87 11.64 -12.83
C GLU A 61 6.54 12.08 -14.14
N VAL A 62 7.52 11.31 -14.61
CA VAL A 62 8.26 11.57 -15.87
C VAL A 62 7.34 11.39 -17.10
N CYS A 63 6.26 10.61 -16.96
CA CYS A 63 5.24 10.41 -17.99
C CYS A 63 4.08 11.43 -17.93
N ALA A 64 4.19 12.46 -17.08
CA ALA A 64 3.39 13.68 -16.99
C ALA A 64 2.61 14.08 -18.28
N PRO A 65 3.28 14.34 -19.39
CA PRO A 65 2.60 14.88 -20.57
C PRO A 65 1.97 13.83 -21.49
N LEU A 66 2.14 12.53 -21.20
CA LEU A 66 1.86 11.44 -22.14
C LEU A 66 0.46 10.83 -21.91
N GLN A 67 0.01 10.01 -22.86
CA GLN A 67 -1.10 9.08 -22.58
C GLN A 67 -0.59 8.02 -21.59
N ARG A 68 -1.42 7.62 -20.64
CA ARG A 68 -0.96 6.80 -19.50
C ARG A 68 -1.96 5.71 -19.19
N LEU A 69 -1.46 4.58 -18.70
CA LEU A 69 -2.28 3.47 -18.23
C LEU A 69 -1.53 2.72 -17.13
N ILE A 70 -2.20 2.45 -16.02
CA ILE A 70 -1.70 1.57 -14.97
C ILE A 70 -2.34 0.20 -15.17
N ILE A 71 -1.55 -0.87 -15.25
CA ILE A 71 -2.08 -2.24 -15.20
C ILE A 71 -1.86 -2.76 -13.78
N ALA A 72 -2.96 -3.01 -13.07
CA ALA A 72 -2.96 -3.50 -11.70
C ALA A 72 -3.65 -4.86 -11.61
N ASP A 73 -3.16 -5.75 -10.75
CA ASP A 73 -3.74 -7.06 -10.46
C ASP A 73 -4.17 -7.11 -8.98
N ASP A 74 -4.48 -8.28 -8.45
CA ASP A 74 -4.65 -8.50 -7.02
C ASP A 74 -3.28 -8.35 -6.30
N PRO A 75 -3.14 -7.41 -5.36
CA PRO A 75 -1.85 -7.09 -4.74
C PRO A 75 -1.31 -8.21 -3.84
N ASP A 76 -2.18 -9.01 -3.22
CA ASP A 76 -1.73 -10.12 -2.38
C ASP A 76 -1.17 -11.26 -3.24
N ARG A 77 -1.79 -11.52 -4.40
CA ARG A 77 -1.24 -12.44 -5.41
C ARG A 77 0.02 -11.93 -6.06
N ALA A 78 0.10 -10.62 -6.28
CA ALA A 78 1.30 -9.99 -6.75
C ALA A 78 2.46 -10.25 -5.78
N ALA A 79 2.22 -10.16 -4.46
CA ALA A 79 3.22 -10.51 -3.45
C ALA A 79 3.63 -11.99 -3.52
N GLU A 80 2.68 -12.92 -3.66
CA GLU A 80 2.97 -14.36 -3.80
C GLU A 80 3.77 -14.69 -5.09
N ALA A 81 3.42 -14.05 -6.21
CA ALA A 81 4.15 -14.18 -7.46
C ALA A 81 5.58 -13.60 -7.32
N PHE A 82 5.71 -12.44 -6.69
CA PHE A 82 6.99 -11.78 -6.46
C PHE A 82 7.90 -12.58 -5.52
N GLU A 83 7.33 -13.18 -4.47
CA GLU A 83 8.00 -14.13 -3.58
C GLU A 83 8.64 -15.27 -4.38
N THR A 84 7.86 -15.89 -5.27
CA THR A 84 8.30 -17.01 -6.10
C THR A 84 9.38 -16.61 -7.10
N VAL A 85 9.17 -15.50 -7.81
CA VAL A 85 10.09 -15.04 -8.88
C VAL A 85 11.43 -14.58 -8.31
N HIS A 86 11.44 -13.92 -7.16
CA HIS A 86 12.65 -13.34 -6.56
C HIS A 86 13.22 -14.15 -5.40
N ALA A 87 12.63 -15.31 -5.07
CA ALA A 87 13.02 -16.16 -3.94
C ALA A 87 13.14 -15.39 -2.61
N LEU A 88 12.20 -14.47 -2.38
CA LEU A 88 12.13 -13.67 -1.16
C LEU A 88 11.29 -14.38 -0.10
N ASP A 89 11.39 -13.94 1.16
CA ASP A 89 10.37 -14.26 2.14
C ASP A 89 9.08 -13.46 1.87
N ARG A 90 7.94 -13.98 2.32
CA ARG A 90 6.62 -13.39 2.11
C ARG A 90 6.53 -11.95 2.62
N ASP A 91 7.17 -11.62 3.74
CA ASP A 91 7.11 -10.28 4.31
C ASP A 91 7.88 -9.27 3.46
N ALA A 92 9.06 -9.65 2.98
CA ALA A 92 9.85 -8.85 2.05
C ALA A 92 9.10 -8.62 0.73
N ALA A 93 8.51 -9.67 0.15
CA ALA A 93 7.71 -9.54 -1.06
C ALA A 93 6.50 -8.61 -0.86
N THR A 94 5.79 -8.77 0.26
CA THR A 94 4.64 -7.92 0.63
C THR A 94 5.04 -6.45 0.77
N ARG A 95 6.17 -6.16 1.43
CA ARG A 95 6.69 -4.78 1.56
C ARG A 95 7.01 -4.16 0.20
N VAL A 96 7.69 -4.89 -0.69
CA VAL A 96 8.04 -4.38 -2.03
C VAL A 96 6.78 -4.08 -2.84
N VAL A 97 5.80 -4.98 -2.82
CA VAL A 97 4.53 -4.78 -3.53
C VAL A 97 3.75 -3.60 -2.93
N ALA A 98 3.72 -3.45 -1.60
CA ALA A 98 3.08 -2.32 -0.94
C ALA A 98 3.60 -0.96 -1.44
N VAL A 99 4.93 -0.82 -1.58
CA VAL A 99 5.56 0.39 -2.13
C VAL A 99 5.02 0.73 -3.51
N GLN A 100 4.95 -0.26 -4.41
CA GLN A 100 4.50 0.00 -5.78
C GLN A 100 3.01 0.33 -5.86
N TYR A 101 2.16 -0.38 -5.11
CA TYR A 101 0.72 -0.12 -5.10
C TYR A 101 0.36 1.19 -4.37
N ALA A 102 1.10 1.60 -3.34
CA ALA A 102 0.89 2.89 -2.68
C ALA A 102 1.13 4.08 -3.63
N ARG A 103 2.18 4.00 -4.43
CA ARG A 103 2.50 4.98 -5.47
C ARG A 103 1.49 4.94 -6.62
N ALA A 104 1.08 3.75 -7.04
CA ALA A 104 0.05 3.60 -8.06
C ALA A 104 -1.31 4.17 -7.60
N ALA A 105 -1.64 4.03 -6.33
CA ALA A 105 -2.84 4.64 -5.74
C ALA A 105 -2.79 6.17 -5.78
N GLU A 106 -1.64 6.78 -5.48
CA GLU A 106 -1.43 8.23 -5.63
C GLU A 106 -1.62 8.68 -7.09
N MET A 107 -1.03 7.95 -8.05
CA MET A 107 -1.20 8.24 -9.48
C MET A 107 -2.65 8.09 -9.93
N ALA A 108 -3.34 7.04 -9.50
CA ALA A 108 -4.76 6.83 -9.79
C ALA A 108 -5.64 7.93 -9.17
N ALA A 109 -5.33 8.38 -7.95
CA ALA A 109 -5.99 9.52 -7.31
C ALA A 109 -5.76 10.83 -8.09
N ALA A 110 -4.61 10.97 -8.76
CA ALA A 110 -4.33 12.07 -9.68
C ALA A 110 -5.00 11.91 -11.07
N GLY A 111 -5.89 10.91 -11.25
CA GLY A 111 -6.70 10.72 -12.44
C GLY A 111 -6.09 9.82 -13.52
N TRP A 112 -5.03 9.07 -13.21
CA TRP A 112 -4.50 8.09 -14.16
C TRP A 112 -5.49 6.92 -14.32
N PRO A 113 -5.78 6.49 -15.56
CA PRO A 113 -6.66 5.34 -15.76
C PRO A 113 -5.97 4.06 -15.29
N VAL A 114 -6.74 3.21 -14.61
CA VAL A 114 -6.30 1.91 -14.10
C VAL A 114 -7.06 0.82 -14.84
N ALA A 115 -6.33 -0.11 -15.44
CA ALA A 115 -6.85 -1.31 -16.06
C ALA A 115 -6.68 -2.52 -15.12
N ASP A 116 -7.71 -3.38 -15.11
CA ASP A 116 -7.69 -4.64 -14.37
C ASP A 116 -6.90 -5.70 -15.14
N GLY A 117 -5.66 -5.92 -14.72
CA GLY A 117 -4.75 -6.93 -15.28
C GLY A 117 -5.24 -8.37 -15.18
N ARG A 118 -6.33 -8.64 -14.42
CA ARG A 118 -6.95 -9.97 -14.37
C ARG A 118 -7.76 -10.28 -15.62
N LEU A 119 -8.24 -9.25 -16.31
CA LEU A 119 -9.00 -9.41 -17.55
C LEU A 119 -8.13 -10.07 -18.62
N GLN A 120 -8.77 -10.62 -19.64
CA GLN A 120 -8.08 -11.20 -20.79
C GLN A 120 -7.83 -10.17 -21.89
N SER A 121 -8.68 -9.14 -21.96
CA SER A 121 -8.61 -8.07 -22.94
C SER A 121 -8.71 -6.72 -22.24
N LEU A 122 -7.90 -5.76 -22.68
CA LEU A 122 -7.82 -4.40 -22.16
C LEU A 122 -7.72 -3.40 -23.31
N ASP A 123 -8.24 -2.20 -23.11
CA ASP A 123 -8.15 -1.11 -24.07
C ASP A 123 -6.94 -0.22 -23.79
N PHE A 124 -6.08 -0.07 -24.80
CA PHE A 124 -4.87 0.74 -24.72
C PHE A 124 -5.03 2.01 -25.56
N PRO A 125 -4.79 3.20 -24.99
CA PRO A 125 -4.84 4.45 -25.74
C PRO A 125 -3.92 4.41 -26.99
N GLY A 126 -4.50 4.62 -28.17
CA GLY A 126 -3.78 4.61 -29.44
C GLY A 126 -3.49 3.22 -30.05
N LEU A 127 -3.48 2.15 -29.24
CA LEU A 127 -3.26 0.76 -29.71
C LEU A 127 -4.55 -0.06 -29.82
N GLY A 128 -5.66 0.42 -29.25
CA GLY A 128 -6.95 -0.28 -29.26
C GLY A 128 -7.02 -1.43 -28.27
N THR A 129 -7.93 -2.37 -28.51
CA THR A 129 -8.12 -3.53 -27.62
C THR A 129 -7.02 -4.57 -27.85
N ILE A 130 -6.28 -4.90 -26.79
CA ILE A 130 -5.24 -5.92 -26.79
C ILE A 130 -5.72 -7.10 -25.95
N THR A 131 -5.52 -8.32 -26.45
CA THR A 131 -5.84 -9.58 -25.74
C THR A 131 -4.54 -10.30 -25.43
N ARG A 132 -4.32 -10.64 -24.14
CA ARG A 132 -3.18 -11.46 -23.74
C ARG A 132 -3.43 -12.94 -23.96
N GLU A 133 -2.35 -13.68 -24.17
CA GLU A 133 -2.39 -15.14 -24.17
C GLU A 133 -2.39 -15.71 -22.76
N GLY A 134 -2.79 -16.99 -22.65
CA GLY A 134 -2.82 -17.72 -21.39
C GLY A 134 -4.20 -17.74 -20.70
N PRO A 135 -4.38 -18.62 -19.72
CA PRO A 135 -5.65 -18.77 -19.04
C PRO A 135 -5.99 -17.52 -18.20
N PRO A 136 -7.28 -17.26 -17.95
CA PRO A 136 -7.67 -16.30 -16.93
C PRO A 136 -7.12 -16.76 -15.57
N PRO A 137 -6.66 -15.83 -14.71
CA PRO A 137 -6.20 -16.20 -13.40
C PRO A 137 -7.36 -16.83 -12.62
N THR A 138 -7.12 -17.97 -11.97
CA THR A 138 -8.11 -18.61 -11.10
C THR A 138 -8.43 -17.65 -9.96
N VAL A 139 -9.61 -17.02 -9.90
CA VAL A 139 -9.94 -16.03 -8.87
C VAL A 139 -10.17 -16.72 -7.52
N ARG A 140 -9.19 -16.65 -6.63
CA ARG A 140 -9.33 -16.86 -5.18
C ARG A 140 -8.77 -15.60 -4.53
N GLY A 141 -9.64 -14.78 -3.95
CA GLY A 141 -9.21 -13.59 -3.23
C GLY A 141 -8.41 -14.01 -2.01
N ALA A 142 -7.13 -13.70 -1.98
CA ALA A 142 -6.34 -13.81 -0.75
C ALA A 142 -6.67 -12.59 0.10
N GLU A 143 -7.22 -12.77 1.30
CA GLU A 143 -7.44 -11.66 2.25
C GLU A 143 -6.12 -11.34 2.96
N GLY A 144 -5.19 -10.75 2.22
CA GLY A 144 -3.91 -10.32 2.77
C GLY A 144 -3.90 -8.85 3.18
N PRO A 145 -2.78 -8.38 3.74
CA PRO A 145 -2.68 -7.04 4.30
C PRO A 145 -2.76 -5.94 3.23
N LEU A 146 -2.64 -6.27 1.94
CA LEU A 146 -2.70 -5.30 0.83
C LEU A 146 -4.08 -5.22 0.18
N ALA A 147 -5.09 -5.91 0.71
CA ALA A 147 -6.40 -6.02 0.08
C ALA A 147 -7.13 -4.67 -0.18
N PHE A 148 -6.74 -3.58 0.49
CA PHE A 148 -7.26 -2.24 0.22
C PHE A 148 -6.82 -1.69 -1.14
N TYR A 149 -5.73 -2.22 -1.71
CA TYR A 149 -5.25 -1.87 -3.05
C TYR A 149 -5.83 -2.73 -4.18
N ARG A 150 -6.82 -3.59 -3.90
CA ARG A 150 -7.59 -4.28 -4.97
C ARG A 150 -8.33 -3.31 -5.89
N THR A 151 -8.53 -2.08 -5.43
CA THR A 151 -9.00 -0.96 -6.24
C THR A 151 -8.02 0.19 -6.05
N LEU A 152 -7.69 0.87 -7.14
CA LEU A 152 -6.77 2.01 -7.15
C LEU A 152 -7.52 3.24 -7.71
N PRO A 153 -7.57 4.36 -6.96
CA PRO A 153 -7.16 4.48 -5.57
C PRO A 153 -8.03 3.60 -4.63
N PRO A 154 -7.59 3.32 -3.38
CA PRO A 154 -8.41 2.60 -2.41
C PRO A 154 -9.80 3.24 -2.26
N THR A 155 -10.83 2.41 -2.18
CA THR A 155 -12.21 2.87 -2.02
C THR A 155 -12.39 3.55 -0.66
N PRO A 156 -12.99 4.75 -0.56
CA PRO A 156 -13.29 5.37 0.72
C PRO A 156 -14.05 4.43 1.66
N GLY A 157 -13.59 4.32 2.91
CA GLY A 157 -14.16 3.43 3.92
C GLY A 157 -13.76 1.96 3.78
N VAL A 158 -12.90 1.59 2.82
CA VAL A 158 -12.36 0.23 2.74
C VAL A 158 -11.61 -0.09 4.04
N SER A 159 -11.78 -1.32 4.52
CA SER A 159 -11.10 -1.82 5.70
C SER A 159 -10.61 -3.24 5.49
N VAL A 160 -9.44 -3.53 6.04
CA VAL A 160 -8.75 -4.81 5.94
C VAL A 160 -8.30 -5.23 7.32
N ASN A 161 -8.48 -6.51 7.66
CA ASN A 161 -7.90 -7.09 8.86
C ASN A 161 -6.47 -7.54 8.53
N TRP A 162 -5.50 -6.92 9.20
CA TRP A 162 -4.11 -7.34 9.11
C TRP A 162 -3.89 -8.56 10.00
N PRO A 163 -3.21 -9.60 9.48
CA PRO A 163 -2.73 -10.70 10.31
C PRO A 163 -1.90 -10.15 11.48
N THR A 164 -2.19 -10.57 12.72
CA THR A 164 -1.53 -9.99 13.91
C THR A 164 -0.03 -10.27 13.97
N ASP A 165 0.43 -11.32 13.28
CA ASP A 165 1.83 -11.72 13.15
C ASP A 165 2.64 -10.80 12.22
N ILE A 166 1.98 -9.94 11.45
CA ILE A 166 2.65 -8.88 10.68
C ILE A 166 3.24 -7.78 11.59
N VAL A 167 2.79 -7.72 12.85
CA VAL A 167 3.37 -6.88 13.90
C VAL A 167 4.38 -7.72 14.69
N LEU A 168 5.65 -7.49 14.40
CA LEU A 168 6.79 -8.26 14.87
C LEU A 168 7.03 -8.13 16.38
N SER A 169 7.55 -9.20 16.98
CA SER A 169 8.05 -9.23 18.35
C SER A 169 9.46 -8.67 18.46
N THR A 170 9.78 -7.92 19.51
CA THR A 170 11.19 -7.68 19.89
C THR A 170 11.83 -8.87 20.58
N GLU A 171 11.03 -9.75 21.18
CA GLU A 171 11.55 -10.93 21.87
C GLU A 171 11.85 -12.02 20.85
N ALA A 172 13.07 -12.59 20.92
CA ALA A 172 13.50 -13.75 20.14
C ALA A 172 12.70 -14.99 20.61
N SER A 173 11.44 -15.05 20.22
CA SER A 173 10.59 -16.20 20.40
C SER A 173 10.29 -16.75 19.01
N GLY A 174 10.40 -18.07 18.85
CA GLY A 174 10.16 -18.75 17.58
C GLY A 174 8.79 -18.39 16.96
N PRO A 175 8.59 -18.74 15.68
CA PRO A 175 7.37 -18.42 14.96
C PRO A 175 6.12 -18.84 15.74
N GLY A 176 5.14 -17.92 15.89
CA GLY A 176 3.83 -18.22 16.46
C GLY A 176 3.57 -17.78 17.91
N ARG A 177 4.51 -17.13 18.62
CA ARG A 177 4.26 -16.63 19.97
C ARG A 177 3.42 -15.33 19.95
N ARG A 178 2.11 -15.50 20.03
CA ARG A 178 1.10 -14.41 20.09
C ARG A 178 1.22 -13.53 21.34
N MET A 179 1.80 -14.09 22.40
CA MET A 179 1.90 -13.46 23.71
C MET A 179 3.29 -12.86 23.96
N THR A 180 3.32 -11.64 24.46
CA THR A 180 4.52 -10.85 24.78
C THR A 180 4.67 -10.77 26.28
N ASP A 181 5.82 -11.16 26.82
CA ASP A 181 6.10 -10.96 28.24
C ASP A 181 6.30 -9.46 28.51
N LEU A 182 5.67 -8.94 29.57
CA LEU A 182 5.79 -7.55 30.01
C LEU A 182 6.84 -7.39 31.10
N THR A 183 7.37 -8.48 31.64
CA THR A 183 8.35 -8.45 32.74
C THR A 183 9.60 -7.69 32.34
N GLY A 184 10.06 -6.80 33.21
CA GLY A 184 11.31 -6.07 33.06
C GLY A 184 11.13 -4.57 32.84
N ARG A 185 12.11 -3.96 32.17
CA ARG A 185 12.22 -2.51 32.00
C ARG A 185 11.39 -1.99 30.83
N ARG A 186 11.25 -0.66 30.79
CA ARG A 186 10.76 0.09 29.62
C ARG A 186 11.44 -0.39 28.33
N ARG A 187 10.65 -0.81 27.35
CA ARG A 187 11.13 -1.31 26.06
C ARG A 187 10.04 -1.26 24.99
N LEU A 188 10.45 -1.31 23.73
CA LEU A 188 9.56 -1.66 22.63
C LEU A 188 9.19 -3.14 22.77
N LEU A 189 7.90 -3.46 22.59
CA LEU A 189 7.35 -4.81 22.69
C LEU A 189 7.03 -5.38 21.31
N ARG A 190 6.34 -4.57 20.50
CA ARG A 190 5.86 -4.93 19.16
C ARG A 190 6.09 -3.79 18.18
N TYR A 191 6.37 -4.10 16.91
CA TYR A 191 6.67 -3.12 15.86
C TYR A 191 6.34 -3.65 14.46
N GLY A 192 6.27 -2.78 13.45
CA GLY A 192 5.93 -3.16 12.05
C GLY A 192 4.51 -2.70 11.66
N PRO A 193 3.97 -3.10 10.49
CA PRO A 193 4.54 -4.06 9.54
C PRO A 193 5.52 -3.50 8.51
N TYR A 194 5.80 -2.19 8.52
CA TYR A 194 6.61 -1.53 7.50
C TYR A 194 6.04 -1.64 6.08
N LEU A 195 4.71 -1.55 5.97
CA LEU A 195 4.02 -1.45 4.68
C LEU A 195 3.89 0.02 4.26
N GLU A 196 3.96 0.31 2.96
CA GLU A 196 3.71 1.67 2.45
C GLU A 196 2.21 1.87 2.24
N LEU A 197 1.66 2.91 2.87
CA LEU A 197 0.27 3.34 2.68
C LEU A 197 0.24 4.55 1.74
N SER A 198 -0.81 4.64 0.91
CA SER A 198 -1.02 5.76 -0.01
C SER A 198 -1.48 7.02 0.73
N PRO A 199 -1.43 8.21 0.12
CA PRO A 199 -1.97 9.43 0.71
C PRO A 199 -3.43 9.27 1.12
N GLY A 200 -3.79 9.84 2.26
CA GLY A 200 -5.10 9.69 2.89
C GLY A 200 -5.03 9.68 4.41
N ARG A 201 -6.19 9.60 5.03
CA ARG A 201 -6.33 9.30 6.45
C ARG A 201 -6.42 7.79 6.62
N TRP A 202 -5.49 7.22 7.39
CA TRP A 202 -5.55 5.82 7.77
C TRP A 202 -5.74 5.68 9.28
N THR A 203 -6.70 4.82 9.62
CA THR A 203 -7.03 4.50 11.00
C THR A 203 -6.68 3.05 11.26
N VAL A 204 -6.05 2.79 12.40
CA VAL A 204 -5.77 1.44 12.89
C VAL A 204 -6.56 1.21 14.18
N ASP A 205 -7.37 0.17 14.17
CA ASP A 205 -8.06 -0.37 15.33
C ASP A 205 -7.30 -1.62 15.82
N VAL A 206 -6.85 -1.59 17.07
CA VAL A 206 -6.06 -2.65 17.70
C VAL A 206 -6.85 -3.24 18.86
N ASP A 207 -7.15 -4.53 18.76
CA ASP A 207 -7.69 -5.33 19.86
C ASP A 207 -6.55 -6.06 20.55
N PHE A 208 -6.49 -5.99 21.89
CA PHE A 208 -5.47 -6.69 22.66
C PHE A 208 -5.99 -7.24 23.99
N ALA A 209 -5.39 -8.35 24.43
CA ALA A 209 -5.62 -8.95 25.74
C ALA A 209 -4.42 -8.68 26.66
N LEU A 210 -4.71 -8.24 27.88
CA LEU A 210 -3.73 -8.02 28.95
C LEU A 210 -4.01 -8.97 30.11
N ARG A 211 -2.98 -9.69 30.55
CA ARG A 211 -3.02 -10.54 31.76
C ARG A 211 -1.99 -10.02 32.74
N ILE A 212 -2.42 -9.55 33.91
CA ILE A 212 -1.59 -8.99 34.98
C ILE A 212 -2.12 -9.36 36.37
N ASP A 213 -1.23 -9.57 37.33
CA ASP A 213 -1.56 -9.73 38.75
C ASP A 213 -1.14 -8.51 39.57
N ARG A 214 -2.13 -7.66 39.93
CA ARG A 214 -1.97 -6.46 40.79
C ARG A 214 -0.86 -5.50 40.34
N ALA A 215 -0.43 -5.56 39.08
CA ALA A 215 0.54 -4.66 38.49
C ALA A 215 -0.13 -3.39 37.93
N LYS A 216 0.69 -2.36 37.72
CA LYS A 216 0.32 -1.17 36.94
C LYS A 216 1.13 -1.20 35.66
N VAL A 217 0.46 -1.41 34.53
CA VAL A 217 1.10 -1.46 33.22
C VAL A 217 0.82 -0.16 32.49
N GLU A 218 1.86 0.51 32.02
CA GLU A 218 1.71 1.68 31.16
C GLU A 218 2.15 1.31 29.75
N LEU A 219 1.17 1.22 28.84
CA LEU A 219 1.40 0.92 27.44
C LEU A 219 1.29 2.19 26.63
N ARG A 220 2.21 2.37 25.67
CA ARG A 220 2.15 3.45 24.68
C ARG A 220 2.10 2.86 23.29
N PHE A 221 1.07 3.21 22.54
CA PHE A 221 0.85 2.83 21.17
C PHE A 221 1.17 4.02 20.28
N GLU A 222 1.90 3.77 19.20
CA GLU A 222 2.27 4.78 18.22
C GLU A 222 1.89 4.28 16.83
N TRP A 223 1.26 5.13 16.02
CA TRP A 223 0.85 4.83 14.64
C TRP A 223 1.36 5.92 13.69
N GLY A 224 2.30 5.57 12.82
CA GLY A 224 2.84 6.52 11.86
C GLY A 224 4.19 6.12 11.28
N THR A 225 5.05 7.10 11.01
CA THR A 225 6.36 6.88 10.41
C THR A 225 7.44 7.55 11.26
N GLN A 226 8.46 6.77 11.68
CA GLN A 226 9.59 7.25 12.48
C GLN A 226 9.18 8.16 13.66
N HIS A 227 9.24 9.48 13.48
CA HIS A 227 8.92 10.50 14.50
C HIS A 227 7.55 11.16 14.31
N ASP A 228 6.93 11.01 13.15
CA ASP A 228 5.62 11.55 12.83
C ASP A 228 4.56 10.48 13.07
N VAL A 229 4.01 10.47 14.29
CA VAL A 229 3.13 9.43 14.80
C VAL A 229 1.95 10.02 15.58
N ASP A 230 0.80 9.37 15.46
CA ASP A 230 -0.28 9.48 16.43
C ASP A 230 0.04 8.60 17.65
N VAL A 231 -0.25 9.08 18.86
CA VAL A 231 0.21 8.45 20.11
C VAL A 231 -0.91 8.34 21.12
N ALA A 232 -1.10 7.14 21.68
CA ALA A 232 -1.96 6.93 22.83
C ALA A 232 -1.20 6.21 23.95
N THR A 233 -1.23 6.78 25.16
CA THR A 233 -0.65 6.17 26.36
C THR A 233 -1.75 5.83 27.35
N HIS A 234 -1.76 4.58 27.82
CA HIS A 234 -2.76 4.07 28.74
C HIS A 234 -2.12 3.39 29.94
N LEU A 235 -2.55 3.83 31.13
CA LEU A 235 -2.26 3.15 32.39
C LEU A 235 -3.36 2.12 32.68
N LEU A 236 -3.01 0.84 32.64
CA LEU A 236 -3.91 -0.29 32.83
C LEU A 236 -3.60 -0.98 34.17
N THR A 237 -4.63 -1.21 34.98
CA THR A 237 -4.50 -1.78 36.33
C THR A 237 -5.27 -3.07 36.53
N THR A 238 -5.96 -3.55 35.49
CA THR A 238 -6.81 -4.73 35.54
C THR A 238 -6.50 -5.60 34.33
N SER A 239 -6.60 -6.92 34.48
CA SER A 239 -6.59 -7.84 33.33
C SER A 239 -7.86 -7.69 32.51
N GLY A 240 -7.78 -7.86 31.19
CA GLY A 240 -8.96 -7.74 30.33
C GLY A 240 -8.63 -7.71 28.85
N VAL A 241 -9.68 -7.53 28.05
CA VAL A 241 -9.58 -7.25 26.61
C VAL A 241 -9.87 -5.78 26.40
N TYR A 242 -9.08 -5.16 25.55
CA TYR A 242 -9.09 -3.74 25.27
C TYR A 242 -9.10 -3.51 23.77
N ALA A 243 -9.65 -2.37 23.37
CA ALA A 243 -9.61 -1.87 22.01
C ALA A 243 -9.06 -0.44 22.04
N LEU A 244 -8.23 -0.12 21.04
CA LEU A 244 -7.67 1.20 20.83
C LEU A 244 -7.82 1.57 19.34
N THR A 245 -8.12 2.83 19.09
CA THR A 245 -8.11 3.40 17.74
C THR A 245 -7.07 4.52 17.68
N LEU A 246 -6.20 4.48 16.66
CA LEU A 246 -5.26 5.54 16.31
C LEU A 246 -5.54 5.98 14.87
N SER A 247 -5.37 7.27 14.57
CA SER A 247 -5.63 7.80 13.23
C SER A 247 -4.59 8.80 12.83
N LYS A 248 -4.08 8.67 11.61
CA LYS A 248 -3.08 9.57 11.06
C LYS A 248 -3.38 9.93 9.61
N VAL A 249 -2.98 11.13 9.24
CA VAL A 249 -3.05 11.65 7.87
C VAL A 249 -1.66 11.55 7.24
N TRP A 250 -1.62 11.06 6.01
CA TRP A 250 -0.47 11.04 5.13
C TRP A 250 -0.77 11.85 3.87
N THR A 251 0.13 12.78 3.54
CA THR A 251 0.02 13.60 2.32
C THR A 251 0.80 13.03 1.14
N GLU A 252 1.70 12.09 1.42
CA GLU A 252 2.51 11.36 0.45
C GLU A 252 2.56 9.88 0.85
N PRO A 253 2.82 8.95 -0.09
CA PRO A 253 2.99 7.55 0.27
C PRO A 253 4.16 7.36 1.25
N ALA A 254 3.92 6.65 2.35
CA ALA A 254 4.91 6.47 3.40
C ALA A 254 4.83 5.11 4.08
N VAL A 255 5.98 4.62 4.53
CA VAL A 255 6.10 3.37 5.31
C VAL A 255 5.52 3.60 6.70
N VAL A 256 4.59 2.73 7.10
CA VAL A 256 3.89 2.82 8.38
C VAL A 256 4.35 1.78 9.38
N GLU A 257 4.28 2.18 10.64
CA GLU A 257 4.67 1.40 11.80
C GLU A 257 3.63 1.59 12.91
N LEU A 258 3.10 0.48 13.41
CA LEU A 258 2.44 0.35 14.69
C LEU A 258 3.49 -0.10 15.71
N ARG A 259 3.79 0.76 16.69
CA ARG A 259 4.71 0.43 17.78
C ARG A 259 3.95 0.32 19.09
N VAL A 260 4.24 -0.73 19.85
CA VAL A 260 3.73 -0.89 21.20
C VAL A 260 4.90 -0.88 22.17
N TRP A 261 4.91 0.10 23.07
CA TRP A 261 5.92 0.29 24.09
C TRP A 261 5.36 -0.10 25.46
N LEU A 262 6.19 -0.76 26.25
CA LEU A 262 6.06 -0.76 27.69
C LEU A 262 6.78 0.48 28.20
N ASP A 263 6.07 1.49 28.72
CA ASP A 263 6.67 2.75 29.17
C ASP A 263 7.10 2.74 30.65
N ARG A 264 6.60 1.78 31.42
CA ARG A 264 6.97 1.58 32.82
C ARG A 264 7.41 0.14 33.08
N SER A 265 8.43 -0.03 33.93
CA SER A 265 8.86 -1.38 34.34
C SER A 265 7.73 -2.15 35.05
N VAL A 266 7.58 -3.42 34.71
CA VAL A 266 6.54 -4.33 35.22
C VAL A 266 7.21 -5.60 35.75
N PHE A 267 6.70 -6.17 36.84
CA PHE A 267 7.25 -7.38 37.45
C PHE A 267 6.72 -8.68 36.84
N ASP A 268 5.49 -8.65 36.31
CA ASP A 268 4.82 -9.78 35.69
C ASP A 268 3.67 -9.29 34.80
N GLY A 269 3.40 -10.01 33.73
CA GLY A 269 2.25 -9.78 32.87
C GLY A 269 2.49 -10.19 31.41
N ASP A 270 1.39 -10.39 30.69
CA ASP A 270 1.38 -10.79 29.29
C ASP A 270 0.50 -9.87 28.45
N LEU A 271 0.96 -9.59 27.23
CA LEU A 271 0.22 -8.85 26.21
C LEU A 271 0.07 -9.68 24.93
N GLU A 272 -1.15 -9.82 24.43
CA GLU A 272 -1.46 -10.45 23.15
C GLU A 272 -2.24 -9.49 22.26
N ILE A 273 -1.75 -9.21 21.05
CA ILE A 273 -2.53 -8.50 20.03
C ILE A 273 -3.45 -9.55 19.40
N THR A 274 -4.76 -9.34 19.53
CA THR A 274 -5.79 -10.28 19.07
C THR A 274 -6.48 -9.83 17.79
N GLY A 275 -6.37 -8.55 17.43
CA GLY A 275 -6.94 -7.99 16.21
C GLY A 275 -6.19 -6.74 15.78
N CYS A 276 -6.05 -6.56 14.47
CA CYS A 276 -5.52 -5.36 13.86
C CYS A 276 -6.34 -5.09 12.60
N ARG A 277 -7.11 -4.01 12.60
CA ARG A 277 -7.92 -3.60 11.47
C ARG A 277 -7.47 -2.24 11.01
N VAL A 278 -7.21 -2.11 9.71
CA VAL A 278 -6.80 -0.87 9.09
C VAL A 278 -7.91 -0.40 8.16
N SER A 279 -8.20 0.89 8.17
CA SER A 279 -9.22 1.50 7.30
C SER A 279 -8.72 2.78 6.66
N PHE A 280 -9.24 3.05 5.46
CA PHE A 280 -8.87 4.19 4.64
C PHE A 280 -10.00 5.22 4.55
N SER A 281 -9.65 6.49 4.58
CA SER A 281 -10.49 7.60 4.18
C SER A 281 -9.68 8.57 3.32
N PRO A 282 -10.24 9.07 2.19
CA PRO A 282 -9.52 10.05 1.36
C PRO A 282 -9.27 11.33 2.15
N LEU A 283 -8.27 12.10 1.74
CA LEU A 283 -8.12 13.48 2.21
C LEU A 283 -9.35 14.26 1.76
N GLU A 284 -10.00 14.98 2.67
CA GLU A 284 -11.05 15.92 2.30
C GLU A 284 -10.42 16.92 1.32
N SER A 285 -10.96 17.02 0.09
CA SER A 285 -10.64 18.15 -0.76
C SER A 285 -11.19 19.39 -0.06
N GLU A 286 -10.32 20.30 0.33
CA GLU A 286 -10.71 21.62 0.83
C GLU A 286 -11.80 22.18 -0.10
N PRO A 287 -12.98 22.57 0.41
CA PRO A 287 -13.96 23.23 -0.46
C PRO A 287 -13.27 24.46 -1.07
N PRO A 288 -13.50 24.76 -2.37
CA PRO A 288 -12.92 25.95 -2.96
C PRO A 288 -13.28 27.15 -2.07
N ALA A 289 -12.25 27.91 -1.68
CA ALA A 289 -12.41 29.10 -0.85
C ALA A 289 -13.57 29.92 -1.42
N ALA A 290 -14.60 30.15 -0.61
CA ALA A 290 -15.76 30.94 -1.01
C ALA A 290 -15.25 32.27 -1.59
N LEU A 291 -15.64 32.55 -2.84
CA LEU A 291 -15.34 33.84 -3.46
C LEU A 291 -15.81 34.95 -2.50
N PRO A 292 -15.00 35.98 -2.23
CA PRO A 292 -15.43 37.08 -1.38
C PRO A 292 -16.74 37.64 -1.95
N GLU A 293 -17.75 37.74 -1.10
CA GLU A 293 -19.01 38.38 -1.48
C GLU A 293 -18.72 39.77 -2.05
N PRO A 294 -19.37 40.17 -3.15
CA PRO A 294 -19.14 41.48 -3.72
C PRO A 294 -19.48 42.54 -2.67
N GLU A 295 -18.50 43.38 -2.33
CA GLU A 295 -18.71 44.59 -1.54
C GLU A 295 -19.90 45.35 -2.14
N ALA A 296 -20.96 45.47 -1.34
CA ALA A 296 -22.10 46.29 -1.69
C ALA A 296 -21.59 47.72 -1.90
N ALA A 297 -21.59 48.18 -3.14
CA ALA A 297 -21.28 49.56 -3.50
C ALA A 297 -22.25 50.48 -2.75
N ALA A 298 -21.69 51.26 -1.82
CA ALA A 298 -22.36 52.37 -1.13
C ALA A 298 -22.35 53.64 -1.99
#